data_AF-A0A7S2XY31-F1
#
_entry.id   AF-A0A7S2XY31-F1
#
_cell.length_a   1.000
_cell.length_b   1.000
_cell.length_c   1.000
_cell.angle_alpha   90.00
_cell.angle_beta   90.00
_cell.angle_gamma   90.00
#
_symmetry.space_group_name_H-M   'P 1'
#
loop_
_entity.id
_entity.type
_entity.pdbx_description
1 polymer ?
#
loop_
_entity_poly.entity_id
_entity_poly.type
_entity_poly.pdbx_seq_one_letter_code
_entity_poly.pdbx_strand_id
1 'polypeptide(L)'
;VLPLVDDNMWRLSFLNNANACCLMLPLIYIYEYERLVEHSADLFSLVFWTGMTVAGAFGFLIGIVTVMQIKVTSPLTHNISGTAKAAVQSVMAFYIWQNPATFKGCLGIALVLGGSALYGFVKLRESVERQLTTSKKEELPK
;
A
#
# COMPACT_ATOMS: atom_id res chain seq x y z
N VAL A 1 -6.76 -11.06 -14.32
CA VAL A 1 -7.33 -11.45 -13.01
C VAL A 1 -8.66 -10.74 -12.73
N LEU A 2 -8.79 -9.43 -12.99
CA LEU A 2 -10.07 -8.69 -12.89
C LEU A 2 -11.29 -9.32 -13.61
N PRO A 3 -11.16 -9.91 -14.83
CA PRO A 3 -12.29 -10.55 -15.51
C PRO A 3 -12.77 -11.86 -14.85
N LEU A 4 -11.96 -12.47 -13.98
CA LEU A 4 -12.28 -13.72 -13.29
C LEU A 4 -13.11 -13.51 -12.01
N VAL A 5 -13.29 -12.25 -11.60
CA VAL A 5 -14.02 -11.86 -10.37
C VAL A 5 -15.12 -10.83 -10.70
N ASP A 6 -15.72 -10.94 -11.89
CA ASP A 6 -16.82 -10.07 -12.34
C ASP A 6 -16.53 -8.56 -12.22
N ASP A 7 -15.27 -8.13 -12.38
CA ASP A 7 -14.82 -6.74 -12.15
C ASP A 7 -15.18 -6.16 -10.75
N ASN A 8 -15.52 -7.03 -9.79
CA ASN A 8 -15.92 -6.61 -8.45
C ASN A 8 -14.71 -6.59 -7.50
N MET A 9 -14.17 -5.40 -7.29
CA MET A 9 -13.01 -5.16 -6.43
C MET A 9 -13.25 -5.56 -4.96
N TRP A 10 -14.49 -5.55 -4.47
CA TRP A 10 -14.80 -5.97 -3.10
C TRP A 10 -14.73 -7.48 -2.94
N ARG A 11 -15.20 -8.24 -3.95
CA ARG A 11 -15.02 -9.69 -4.00
C ARG A 11 -13.53 -10.05 -4.08
N LEU A 12 -12.76 -9.30 -4.87
CA LEU A 12 -11.31 -9.49 -4.95
C LEU A 12 -10.63 -9.24 -3.59
N SER A 13 -11.00 -8.17 -2.88
CA SER A 13 -10.48 -7.86 -1.54
C SER A 13 -10.84 -8.94 -0.51
N PHE A 14 -12.09 -9.42 -0.53
CA PHE A 14 -12.54 -10.51 0.34
C PHE A 14 -11.77 -11.81 0.08
N LEU A 15 -11.66 -12.23 -1.19
CA LEU A 15 -10.90 -13.41 -1.58
C LEU A 15 -9.41 -13.29 -1.22
N ASN A 16 -8.83 -12.10 -1.38
CA ASN A 16 -7.45 -11.85 -0.99
C ASN A 16 -7.25 -12.00 0.53
N ASN A 17 -8.16 -11.45 1.35
CA ASN A 17 -8.08 -11.58 2.80
C ASN A 17 -8.32 -13.02 3.26
N ALA A 18 -9.29 -13.73 2.68
CA ALA A 18 -9.54 -15.14 2.98
C ALA A 18 -8.30 -16.01 2.65
N ASN A 19 -7.72 -15.82 1.47
CA ASN A 19 -6.50 -16.50 1.07
C ASN A 19 -5.33 -16.16 2.01
N ALA A 20 -5.20 -14.89 2.42
CA ALA A 20 -4.17 -14.47 3.36
C ALA A 20 -4.32 -15.16 4.73
N CYS A 21 -5.54 -15.29 5.27
CA CYS A 21 -5.78 -16.05 6.51
C CYS A 21 -5.36 -17.51 6.37
N CYS A 22 -5.76 -18.18 5.28
CA CYS A 22 -5.40 -19.57 5.02
C CYS A 22 -3.88 -19.78 4.87
N LEU A 23 -3.19 -18.85 4.19
CA LEU A 23 -1.75 -18.94 3.96
C LEU A 23 -0.91 -18.52 5.17
N MET A 24 -1.38 -17.56 5.98
CA MET A 24 -0.62 -17.06 7.12
C MET A 24 -0.58 -18.04 8.28
N LEU A 25 -1.63 -18.85 8.51
CA LEU A 25 -1.64 -19.84 9.59
C LEU A 25 -0.48 -20.85 9.54
N PRO A 26 -0.21 -21.54 8.41
CA PRO A 26 0.94 -22.45 8.32
C PRO A 26 2.28 -21.71 8.39
N LEU A 27 2.37 -20.48 7.85
CA LEU A 27 3.59 -19.67 7.94
C LEU A 27 3.91 -19.28 9.39
N ILE A 28 2.90 -18.85 10.16
CA ILE A 28 3.05 -18.54 11.60
C ILE A 28 3.52 -19.77 12.36
N TYR A 29 2.94 -20.95 12.08
CA TYR A 29 3.37 -22.19 12.72
C TYR A 29 4.82 -22.57 12.38
N ILE A 30 5.28 -22.34 11.16
CA ILE A 30 6.66 -22.72 10.78
C ILE A 30 7.69 -21.73 11.33
N TYR A 31 7.41 -20.43 11.28
CA TYR A 31 8.41 -19.39 11.55
C TYR A 31 8.33 -18.78 12.96
N GLU A 32 7.16 -18.79 13.60
CA GLU A 32 6.92 -18.07 14.85
C GLU A 32 6.55 -19.01 16.01
N TYR A 33 6.54 -20.34 15.81
CA TYR A 33 6.12 -21.31 16.82
C TYR A 33 6.94 -21.23 18.11
N GLU A 34 8.27 -21.16 18.01
CA GLU A 34 9.14 -21.08 19.20
C GLU A 34 8.80 -19.84 20.04
N ARG A 35 8.65 -18.68 19.38
CA ARG A 35 8.26 -17.43 20.03
C ARG A 35 6.87 -17.51 20.66
N LEU A 36 5.92 -18.19 20.00
CA LEU A 36 4.55 -18.38 20.49
C LEU A 36 4.50 -19.24 21.76
N VAL A 37 5.34 -20.27 21.84
CA VAL A 37 5.45 -21.14 23.03
C VAL A 37 6.08 -20.39 24.19
N GLU A 38 7.18 -19.66 23.92
CA GLU A 38 7.89 -18.86 24.93
C GLU A 38 6.98 -17.78 25.56
N HIS A 39 6.12 -17.15 24.75
CA HIS A 39 5.21 -16.08 25.18
C HIS A 39 3.74 -16.54 25.26
N SER A 40 3.51 -17.83 25.51
CA SER A 40 2.17 -18.43 25.51
C SER A 40 1.19 -17.80 26.50
N ALA A 41 1.70 -17.24 27.60
CA ALA A 41 0.89 -16.50 28.57
C ALA A 41 0.28 -15.21 27.98
N ASP A 42 0.99 -14.53 27.07
CA ASP A 42 0.53 -13.29 26.44
C ASP A 42 -0.64 -13.53 25.48
N LEU A 43 -0.79 -14.76 24.96
CA LEU A 43 -1.93 -15.15 24.12
C LEU A 43 -3.27 -15.08 24.88
N PHE A 44 -3.26 -15.08 26.21
CA PHE A 44 -4.46 -14.90 27.03
C PHE A 44 -4.64 -13.46 27.53
N SER A 45 -3.70 -12.57 27.21
CA SER A 45 -3.74 -11.17 27.64
C SER A 45 -4.75 -10.37 26.83
N LEU A 46 -5.60 -9.60 27.53
CA LEU A 46 -6.49 -8.63 26.89
C LEU A 46 -5.70 -7.54 26.16
N VAL A 47 -4.52 -7.16 26.66
CA VAL A 47 -3.68 -6.14 26.01
C VAL A 47 -3.18 -6.64 24.66
N PHE A 48 -2.79 -7.91 24.58
CA PHE A 48 -2.39 -8.54 23.33
C PHE A 48 -3.54 -8.51 22.31
N TRP A 49 -4.72 -9.03 22.67
CA TRP A 49 -5.85 -9.08 21.73
C TRP A 49 -6.41 -7.72 21.35
N THR A 50 -6.38 -6.73 22.26
CA THR A 50 -6.78 -5.36 21.92
C THR A 50 -5.78 -4.74 20.93
N GLY A 51 -4.47 -4.87 21.17
CA GLY A 51 -3.44 -4.43 20.24
C GLY A 51 -3.58 -5.08 18.86
N MET A 52 -3.77 -6.41 18.83
CA MET A 52 -3.97 -7.18 17.60
C MET A 52 -5.24 -6.77 16.85
N THR A 53 -6.34 -6.54 17.57
CA THR A 53 -7.62 -6.12 16.96
C THR A 53 -7.52 -4.71 16.39
N VAL A 54 -6.90 -3.77 17.11
CA VAL A 54 -6.69 -2.41 16.63
C VAL A 54 -5.79 -2.40 15.39
N ALA A 55 -4.66 -3.12 15.43
CA ALA A 55 -3.77 -3.26 14.29
C ALA A 55 -4.48 -3.91 13.09
N GLY A 56 -5.27 -4.96 13.32
CA GLY A 56 -6.09 -5.62 12.30
C GLY A 56 -7.14 -4.69 11.68
N ALA A 57 -7.82 -3.87 12.49
CA ALA A 57 -8.78 -2.88 12.00
C ALA A 57 -8.12 -1.84 11.09
N PHE A 58 -6.96 -1.28 11.48
CA PHE A 58 -6.21 -0.36 10.62
C PHE A 58 -5.67 -1.05 9.36
N GLY A 59 -5.19 -2.28 9.47
CA GLY A 59 -4.74 -3.07 8.31
C GLY A 59 -5.87 -3.29 7.30
N PHE A 60 -7.07 -3.62 7.78
CA PHE A 60 -8.26 -3.76 6.95
C PHE A 60 -8.65 -2.44 6.27
N LEU A 61 -8.66 -1.33 7.00
CA LEU A 61 -8.93 0.01 6.45
C LEU A 61 -7.92 0.41 5.39
N ILE A 62 -6.62 0.17 5.63
CA ILE A 62 -5.56 0.40 4.63
C ILE A 62 -5.81 -0.44 3.38
N GLY A 63 -6.24 -1.70 3.54
CA GLY A 63 -6.64 -2.56 2.43
C GLY A 63 -7.77 -1.97 1.59
N ILE A 64 -8.82 -1.44 2.23
CA ILE A 64 -9.93 -0.76 1.54
C ILE A 64 -9.44 0.47 0.78
N VAL A 65 -8.67 1.34 1.45
CA VAL A 65 -8.13 2.57 0.85
C VAL A 65 -7.22 2.23 -0.35
N THR A 66 -6.41 1.18 -0.24
CA THR A 66 -5.55 0.69 -1.33
C THR A 66 -6.36 0.28 -2.55
N VAL A 67 -7.42 -0.51 -2.36
CA VAL A 67 -8.32 -0.94 -3.43
C VAL A 67 -9.00 0.28 -4.07
N MET A 68 -9.48 1.23 -3.26
CA MET A 68 -10.10 2.46 -3.75
C MET A 68 -9.11 3.33 -4.53
N GLN A 69 -7.88 3.48 -4.04
CA GLN A 69 -6.83 4.25 -4.69
C GLN A 69 -6.48 3.65 -6.06
N ILE A 70 -6.33 2.33 -6.15
CA ILE A 70 -6.09 1.64 -7.42
C ILE A 70 -7.25 1.88 -8.39
N LYS A 71 -8.50 1.85 -7.89
CA LYS A 71 -9.71 2.06 -8.70
C LYS A 71 -9.75 3.44 -9.37
N VAL A 72 -9.43 4.49 -8.61
CA VAL A 72 -9.49 5.88 -9.11
C VAL A 72 -8.20 6.32 -9.82
N THR A 73 -7.15 5.51 -9.77
CA THR A 73 -5.87 5.78 -10.44
C THR A 73 -5.49 4.64 -11.38
N SER A 74 -4.36 3.98 -11.13
CA SER A 74 -3.93 2.77 -11.81
C SER A 74 -3.07 1.93 -10.88
N PRO A 75 -2.94 0.61 -11.09
CA PRO A 75 -2.03 -0.23 -10.31
C PRO A 75 -0.58 0.29 -10.31
N LEU A 76 -0.14 0.87 -11.43
CA LEU A 76 1.18 1.50 -11.56
C LEU A 76 1.30 2.74 -10.67
N THR A 77 0.34 3.66 -10.75
CA THR A 77 0.33 4.90 -9.96
C THR A 77 0.27 4.61 -8.46
N HIS A 78 -0.51 3.62 -8.04
CA HIS A 78 -0.52 3.14 -6.66
C HIS A 78 0.86 2.67 -6.21
N ASN A 79 1.56 1.84 -7.01
CA ASN A 79 2.88 1.34 -6.64
C ASN A 79 3.96 2.43 -6.55
N ILE A 80 3.93 3.41 -7.46
CA ILE A 80 4.83 4.57 -7.39
C ILE A 80 4.53 5.39 -6.11
N SER A 81 3.25 5.64 -5.82
CA SER A 81 2.83 6.34 -4.60
C SER A 81 3.23 5.59 -3.33
N GLY A 82 3.12 4.26 -3.31
CA GLY A 82 3.54 3.41 -2.21
C GLY A 82 5.05 3.47 -1.96
N THR A 83 5.85 3.43 -3.02
CA THR A 83 7.31 3.57 -2.93
C THR A 83 7.70 4.96 -2.41
N ALA A 84 7.05 6.02 -2.89
CA ALA A 84 7.25 7.38 -2.38
C ALA A 84 6.88 7.50 -0.90
N LYS A 85 5.75 6.94 -0.47
CA LYS A 85 5.32 6.89 0.94
C LYS A 85 6.39 6.22 1.81
N ALA A 86 6.92 5.07 1.39
CA ALA A 86 7.98 4.37 2.12
C ALA A 86 9.26 5.22 2.21
N ALA A 87 9.65 5.93 1.15
CA ALA A 87 10.80 6.83 1.20
C ALA A 87 10.60 8.01 2.16
N VAL A 88 9.40 8.60 2.20
CA VAL A 88 9.05 9.65 3.19
C VAL A 88 9.09 9.07 4.61
N GLN A 89 8.58 7.85 4.82
CA GLN A 89 8.69 7.16 6.12
C GLN A 89 10.14 6.96 6.56
N SER A 90 11.04 6.61 5.63
CA SER A 90 12.47 6.50 5.92
C SER A 90 13.11 7.84 6.31
N VAL A 91 12.73 8.94 5.66
CA VAL A 91 13.17 10.30 6.06
C VAL A 91 12.70 10.64 7.47
N MET A 92 11.41 10.39 7.76
CA MET A 92 10.87 10.59 9.09
C MET A 92 11.61 9.75 10.13
N ALA A 93 12.05 8.54 9.77
CA ALA A 93 12.79 7.70 10.70
C ALA A 93 14.17 8.25 11.07
N PHE A 94 14.85 8.95 10.15
CA PHE A 94 16.09 9.66 10.50
C PHE A 94 15.85 10.78 11.50
N TYR A 95 14.74 11.51 11.36
CA TYR A 95 14.43 12.63 12.24
C TYR A 95 13.87 12.20 13.60
N ILE A 96 12.96 11.23 13.62
CA ILE A 96 12.24 10.81 14.84
C ILE A 96 13.10 9.84 15.66
N TRP A 97 13.65 8.80 15.02
CA TRP A 97 14.42 7.76 15.72
C TRP A 97 15.93 8.00 15.71
N GLN A 98 16.39 9.11 15.10
CA GLN A 98 17.82 9.46 15.03
C GLN A 98 18.67 8.34 14.39
N ASN A 99 18.07 7.58 13.47
CA ASN A 99 18.75 6.51 12.74
C ASN A 99 19.91 7.10 11.91
N PRO A 100 21.07 6.41 11.82
CA PRO A 100 22.23 6.93 11.14
C PRO A 100 21.97 7.14 9.64
N ALA A 101 22.02 8.40 9.22
CA ALA A 101 21.85 8.80 7.84
C ALA A 101 23.14 8.54 7.05
N THR A 102 23.20 7.41 6.35
CA THR A 102 24.32 7.11 5.45
C THR A 102 24.16 7.87 4.14
N PHE A 103 25.27 8.32 3.54
CA PHE A 103 25.25 9.03 2.26
C PHE A 103 24.51 8.23 1.16
N LYS A 104 24.77 6.92 1.08
CA LYS A 104 24.09 6.01 0.15
C LYS A 104 22.58 5.94 0.40
N GLY A 105 22.16 5.90 1.67
CA GLY A 105 20.75 5.90 2.04
C GLY A 105 20.04 7.20 1.67
N CYS A 106 20.66 8.34 1.95
CA CYS A 106 20.13 9.66 1.57
C CYS A 106 20.02 9.81 0.05
N LEU A 107 21.05 9.38 -0.69
CA LEU A 107 21.02 9.41 -2.16
C LEU A 107 19.90 8.52 -2.72
N GLY A 108 19.74 7.30 -2.18
CA GLY A 108 18.66 6.39 -2.58
C GLY A 108 17.27 6.99 -2.34
N ILE A 109 17.05 7.58 -1.17
CA ILE A 109 15.79 8.26 -0.85
C ILE A 109 15.55 9.46 -1.79
N ALA A 110 16.57 10.27 -2.05
CA ALA A 110 16.45 11.41 -2.96
C ALA A 110 16.07 10.98 -4.39
N LEU A 111 16.69 9.91 -4.88
CA LEU A 111 16.36 9.33 -6.19
C LEU A 111 14.92 8.79 -6.23
N VAL A 112 14.48 8.07 -5.20
CA VAL A 112 13.13 7.52 -5.13
C VAL A 112 12.07 8.63 -5.08
N LEU A 113 12.28 9.65 -4.25
CA LEU A 113 11.35 10.79 -4.14
C LEU A 113 11.34 11.61 -5.44
N GLY A 114 12.51 11.90 -5.99
CA GLY A 114 12.66 12.63 -7.25
C GLY A 114 12.01 11.90 -8.43
N GLY A 115 12.29 10.61 -8.58
CA GLY A 115 11.68 9.78 -9.64
C GLY A 115 10.17 9.68 -9.50
N SER A 116 9.66 9.52 -8.27
CA SER A 116 8.22 9.48 -8.02
C SER A 116 7.53 10.81 -8.32
N ALA A 117 8.17 11.93 -7.98
CA ALA A 117 7.67 13.28 -8.28
C ALA A 117 7.66 13.55 -9.79
N LEU A 118 8.73 13.17 -10.51
CA LEU A 118 8.81 13.30 -11.96
C LEU A 118 7.71 12.50 -12.65
N TYR A 119 7.48 11.25 -12.22
CA TYR A 119 6.37 10.43 -12.72
C TYR A 119 5.02 11.12 -12.48
N GLY A 120 4.78 11.63 -11.27
CA GLY A 120 3.57 12.37 -10.94
C GLY A 120 3.35 13.58 -11.85
N PHE A 121 4.42 14.33 -12.15
CA PHE A 121 4.37 15.48 -13.05
C PHE A 121 4.01 15.09 -14.49
N VAL A 122 4.65 14.04 -15.03
CA VAL A 122 4.32 13.53 -16.37
C VAL A 122 2.87 13.07 -16.43
N LYS A 123 2.42 12.32 -15.42
CA LYS A 123 1.04 11.80 -15.38
C LYS A 123 0.00 12.92 -15.29
N LEU A 124 0.30 13.98 -14.54
CA LEU A 124 -0.55 15.17 -14.47
C LEU A 124 -0.69 15.82 -15.85
N ARG A 125 0.43 16.00 -16.57
CA ARG A 125 0.41 16.57 -17.93
C ARG A 125 -0.40 15.73 -18.91
N GLU A 126 -0.20 14.41 -18.91
CA GLU A 126 -0.99 13.49 -19.75
C GLU A 126 -2.50 13.59 -19.47
N SER A 127 -2.86 13.81 -18.20
CA SER A 127 -4.27 13.88 -17.78
C SER A 127 -4.93 15.16 -18.27
N VAL A 128 -4.23 16.29 -18.18
CA VAL A 128 -4.68 17.59 -18.72
C VAL A 128 -4.81 17.55 -20.24
N GLU A 129 -3.83 16.98 -20.94
CA GLU A 129 -3.85 16.87 -22.41
C GLU A 129 -5.01 15.99 -22.92
N ARG A 130 -5.29 14.87 -22.23
CA ARG A 130 -6.45 14.03 -22.53
C ARG A 130 -7.77 14.77 -22.32
N GLN A 131 -7.90 15.55 -21.25
CA GLN A 131 -9.12 16.34 -20.99
C GLN A 131 -9.36 17.36 -22.11
N LEU A 132 -8.34 18.11 -22.51
CA LEU A 132 -8.43 19.08 -23.61
C LEU A 132 -8.83 18.42 -24.94
N THR A 133 -8.29 17.23 -25.23
CA THR A 133 -8.61 16.49 -26.46
C THR A 133 -10.07 16.00 -26.47
N THR A 134 -10.59 15.55 -25.33
CA THR A 134 -11.98 15.11 -25.20
C THR A 134 -12.95 16.28 -25.37
N SER A 135 -12.71 17.42 -24.72
CA SER A 135 -13.57 18.61 -24.86
C SER A 135 -13.65 19.10 -26.32
N LYS A 136 -12.52 19.11 -27.05
CA LYS A 136 -12.50 19.52 -28.46
C LYS A 136 -13.29 18.57 -29.38
N LYS A 137 -13.40 17.28 -29.05
CA LYS A 137 -14.23 16.32 -29.81
C LYS A 137 -15.72 16.51 -29.55
N GLU A 138 -16.11 16.93 -28.35
CA GLU A 138 -17.51 17.19 -27.99
C GLU A 138 -18.03 18.49 -28.63
N GLU A 139 -17.16 19.46 -28.87
CA GLU A 139 -17.50 20.74 -29.52
C GLU A 139 -17.64 20.65 -31.06
N LEU A 140 -17.20 19.56 -31.70
CA LEU A 140 -17.28 19.40 -33.15
C LEU A 140 -18.63 18.74 -33.52
N PRO A 141 -19.58 19.46 -34.16
CA PRO A 141 -20.84 18.87 -34.59
C PRO A 141 -20.59 17.74 -35.59
N LYS A 142 -21.34 16.64 -35.44
CA LYS A 142 -21.30 15.47 -36.32
C LYS A 142 -21.72 15.82 -37.75
#